data_AF-A0AAD4BNQ4-F1
#
_entry.id   AF-A0AAD4BNQ4-F1
#
_cell.length_a   1.000
_cell.length_b   1.000
_cell.length_c   1.000
_cell.angle_alpha   90.00
_cell.angle_beta   90.00
_cell.angle_gamma   90.00
#
_symmetry.space_group_name_H-M   'P 1'
#
loop_
_entity.id
_entity.type
_entity.pdbx_description
1 polymer ?
#
loop_
_entity_poly.entity_id
_entity_poly.type
_entity_poly.pdbx_seq_one_letter_code
_entity_poly.pdbx_strand_id
1 'polypeptide(L)'
;RTIEQFITLPDGTMLVINGPTNGAAGFANQTLYTPSLAQMPFFQSLASGPVGIPAIYNPNAPTGSRWSTACLSSSNIARMYHSTAILLPDASVLIAGSNPNIDVELCSPYPTTYTAEIFYPSYF
;
A
#
# COMPACT_ATOMS: atom_id res chain seq x y z
N ARG A 1 -0.51 -9.14 -3.08
CA ARG A 1 -0.65 -7.67 -3.17
C ARG A 1 -0.29 -7.27 -4.59
N THR A 2 -0.69 -6.07 -5.00
CA THR A 2 -0.26 -5.41 -6.23
C THR A 2 0.13 -3.97 -5.86
N ILE A 3 1.10 -3.37 -6.55
CA ILE A 3 1.54 -1.98 -6.28
C ILE A 3 2.04 -1.79 -4.83
N GLU A 4 2.47 -2.86 -4.17
CA GLU A 4 3.15 -2.80 -2.89
C GLU A 4 4.57 -2.24 -3.03
N GLN A 5 5.16 -1.89 -1.89
CA GLN A 5 6.55 -1.44 -1.82
C GLN A 5 7.36 -2.35 -0.91
N PHE A 6 8.58 -2.66 -1.35
CA PHE A 6 9.59 -3.36 -0.57
C PHE A 6 10.61 -2.37 -0.05
N ILE A 7 10.81 -2.35 1.26
CA ILE A 7 11.79 -1.51 1.94
C ILE A 7 12.79 -2.45 2.64
N THR A 8 14.05 -2.42 2.20
CA THR A 8 15.13 -3.13 2.91
C THR A 8 15.38 -2.46 4.25
N LEU A 9 15.39 -3.24 5.34
CA LEU A 9 15.63 -2.77 6.70
C LEU A 9 17.09 -3.04 7.13
N PRO A 10 17.62 -2.32 8.14
CA PRO A 10 19.00 -2.50 8.61
C PRO A 10 19.32 -3.88 9.20
N ASP A 11 18.31 -4.62 9.68
CA ASP A 11 18.48 -5.99 10.18
C ASP A 11 18.56 -7.05 9.05
N GLY A 12 18.55 -6.62 7.79
CA GLY A 12 18.61 -7.47 6.61
C GLY A 12 17.28 -8.10 6.22
N THR A 13 16.19 -7.82 6.94
CA THR A 13 14.83 -8.16 6.51
C THR A 13 14.29 -7.12 5.54
N MET A 14 13.14 -7.41 4.92
CA MET A 14 12.44 -6.48 4.04
C MET A 14 11.01 -6.27 4.55
N LEU A 15 10.61 -5.01 4.71
CA LEU A 15 9.23 -4.63 4.94
C LEU A 15 8.48 -4.59 3.62
N VAL A 16 7.33 -5.24 3.57
CA VAL A 16 6.35 -5.16 2.48
C VAL A 16 5.13 -4.43 2.99
N ILE A 17 4.83 -3.29 2.36
CA ILE A 17 3.78 -2.39 2.79
C ILE A 17 3.04 -1.80 1.61
N ASN A 18 1.92 -1.12 1.89
CA ASN A 18 1.00 -0.56 0.91
C ASN A 18 0.38 -1.65 0.02
N GLY A 19 -0.37 -1.19 -0.98
CA GLY A 19 -0.88 -2.02 -2.05
C GLY A 19 -2.24 -2.67 -1.74
N PRO A 20 -3.10 -2.79 -2.76
CA PRO A 20 -4.31 -3.58 -2.69
C PRO A 20 -4.10 -5.10 -2.90
N THR A 21 -5.15 -5.88 -2.63
CA THR A 21 -5.22 -7.31 -2.94
C THR A 21 -5.47 -7.56 -4.43
N ASN A 22 -6.24 -6.68 -5.09
CA ASN A 22 -6.71 -6.88 -6.46
C ASN A 22 -6.44 -5.66 -7.35
N GLY A 23 -6.25 -5.92 -8.65
CA GLY A 23 -6.19 -4.90 -9.69
C GLY A 23 -4.77 -4.48 -10.09
N ALA A 24 -4.65 -3.29 -10.66
CA ALA A 24 -3.41 -2.80 -11.24
C ALA A 24 -3.21 -1.31 -10.97
N ALA A 25 -1.98 -0.85 -11.21
CA ALA A 25 -1.62 0.56 -11.16
C ALA A 25 -2.47 1.38 -12.14
N GLY A 26 -2.92 2.56 -11.70
CA GLY A 26 -3.64 3.52 -12.52
C GLY A 26 -5.03 3.88 -12.01
N PHE A 27 -5.68 4.72 -12.79
CA PHE A 27 -7.03 5.21 -12.59
C PHE A 27 -7.71 5.41 -13.95
N ALA A 28 -9.04 5.36 -14.02
CA ALA A 28 -9.78 5.68 -15.22
C ALA A 28 -11.24 6.07 -14.93
N ASN A 29 -11.83 6.93 -15.77
CA ASN A 29 -13.27 7.20 -15.73
C ASN A 29 -14.12 6.08 -16.37
N GLN A 30 -13.49 5.22 -17.15
CA GLN A 30 -14.14 4.12 -17.85
C GLN A 30 -13.08 3.10 -18.29
N THR A 31 -13.51 1.88 -18.56
CA THR A 31 -12.70 0.83 -19.19
C THR A 31 -13.39 0.35 -20.47
N LEU A 32 -12.77 -0.57 -21.20
CA LEU A 32 -13.38 -1.22 -22.36
C LEU A 32 -14.69 -1.96 -22.02
N TYR A 33 -14.86 -2.39 -20.76
CA TYR A 33 -16.02 -3.17 -20.31
C TYR A 33 -16.90 -2.41 -19.31
N THR A 34 -16.46 -1.26 -18.82
CA THR A 34 -17.18 -0.39 -17.89
C THR A 34 -17.22 1.01 -18.48
N PRO A 35 -18.17 1.31 -19.37
CA PRO A 35 -18.13 2.48 -20.25
C PRO A 35 -18.52 3.80 -19.57
N SER A 36 -18.67 3.84 -18.25
CA SER A 36 -18.97 5.08 -17.52
C SER A 36 -18.49 5.02 -16.08
N LEU A 37 -18.18 6.20 -15.53
CA LEU A 37 -17.71 6.34 -14.15
C LEU A 37 -18.74 5.86 -13.13
N ALA A 38 -20.03 6.07 -13.42
CA ALA A 38 -21.14 5.61 -12.58
C ALA A 38 -21.21 4.08 -12.45
N GLN A 39 -20.61 3.33 -13.38
CA GLN A 39 -20.54 1.88 -13.35
C GLN A 39 -19.24 1.36 -12.74
N MET A 40 -18.25 2.23 -12.51
CA MET A 40 -16.99 1.84 -11.91
C MET A 40 -17.19 1.53 -10.41
N PRO A 41 -16.79 0.36 -9.92
CA PRO A 41 -17.10 -0.08 -8.55
C PRO A 41 -16.35 0.71 -7.47
N PHE A 42 -15.22 1.33 -7.81
CA PHE A 42 -14.35 2.05 -6.88
C PHE A 42 -14.02 3.44 -7.40
N PHE A 43 -15.02 4.10 -8.00
CA PHE A 43 -14.83 5.37 -8.67
C PHE A 43 -13.72 5.24 -9.73
N GLN A 44 -12.67 6.04 -9.69
CA GLN A 44 -11.62 6.02 -10.69
C GLN A 44 -10.56 4.93 -10.44
N SER A 45 -10.51 4.33 -9.25
CA SER A 45 -9.47 3.35 -8.90
C SER A 45 -9.58 2.07 -9.73
N LEU A 46 -8.46 1.64 -10.32
CA LEU A 46 -8.34 0.34 -11.02
C LEU A 46 -7.90 -0.81 -10.10
N ALA A 47 -7.86 -0.55 -8.79
CA ALA A 47 -7.46 -1.52 -7.78
C ALA A 47 -8.34 -1.44 -6.53
N SER A 48 -8.41 -2.54 -5.77
CA SER A 48 -9.33 -2.65 -4.64
C SER A 48 -8.85 -3.64 -3.57
N GLY A 49 -9.41 -3.49 -2.37
CA GLY A 49 -9.05 -4.30 -1.22
C GLY A 49 -7.71 -3.87 -0.62
N PRO A 50 -7.61 -2.66 -0.02
CA PRO A 50 -6.38 -2.18 0.60
C PRO A 50 -5.87 -3.18 1.66
N VAL A 51 -4.57 -3.44 1.67
CA VAL A 51 -3.95 -4.35 2.66
C VAL A 51 -3.22 -3.53 3.73
N GLY A 52 -3.92 -3.27 4.85
CA GLY A 52 -3.43 -2.39 5.92
C GLY A 52 -2.39 -3.01 6.87
N ILE A 53 -2.40 -4.33 7.06
CA ILE A 53 -1.37 -5.03 7.86
C ILE A 53 -0.13 -5.19 6.97
N PRO A 54 1.07 -4.75 7.36
CA PRO A 54 2.29 -5.00 6.58
C PRO A 54 2.77 -6.46 6.71
N ALA A 55 3.83 -6.83 5.98
CA ALA A 55 4.51 -8.11 6.15
C ALA A 55 6.02 -7.91 6.21
N ILE A 56 6.72 -8.75 6.97
CA ILE A 56 8.17 -8.84 6.95
C ILE A 56 8.57 -10.08 6.15
N TYR A 57 9.53 -9.88 5.23
CA TYR A 57 10.24 -10.95 4.55
C TYR A 57 11.64 -11.09 5.14
N ASN A 58 11.98 -12.27 5.64
CA ASN A 58 13.34 -12.61 6.08
C ASN A 58 13.97 -13.60 5.08
N PRO A 59 14.93 -13.15 4.24
CA PRO A 59 15.57 -14.03 3.26
C PRO A 59 16.40 -15.16 3.88
N ASN A 60 16.84 -14.99 5.13
CA ASN A 60 17.69 -15.95 5.85
C ASN A 60 16.89 -17.00 6.63
N ALA A 61 15.56 -16.85 6.72
CA ALA A 61 14.71 -17.84 7.38
C ALA A 61 14.54 -19.11 6.51
N PRO A 62 14.26 -20.27 7.14
CA PRO A 62 13.99 -21.50 6.42
C PRO A 62 12.87 -21.36 5.39
N THR A 63 12.92 -22.16 4.32
CA THR A 63 11.86 -22.25 3.33
C THR A 63 10.52 -22.53 4.00
N GLY A 64 9.49 -21.76 3.65
CA GLY A 64 8.16 -21.84 4.29
C GLY A 64 7.97 -20.94 5.51
N SER A 65 9.04 -20.32 6.02
CA SER A 65 8.99 -19.44 7.22
C SER A 65 9.55 -18.04 6.97
N ARG A 66 9.69 -17.65 5.69
CA ARG A 66 10.27 -16.35 5.32
C ARG A 66 9.32 -15.16 5.47
N TRP A 67 8.02 -15.40 5.60
CA TRP A 67 7.01 -14.37 5.68
C TRP A 67 6.37 -14.34 7.06
N SER A 68 6.21 -13.16 7.63
CA SER A 68 5.49 -12.96 8.89
C SER A 68 4.68 -11.66 8.86
N THR A 69 3.47 -11.73 9.41
CA THR A 69 2.66 -10.58 9.79
C THR A 69 2.49 -10.49 11.32
N ALA A 70 3.18 -11.37 12.07
CA ALA A 70 3.05 -11.44 13.51
C ALA A 70 3.55 -10.16 14.16
N CYS A 71 2.83 -9.70 15.18
CA CYS A 71 3.15 -8.49 15.95
C CYS A 71 3.16 -7.20 15.12
N LEU A 72 2.53 -7.17 13.94
CA LEU A 72 2.38 -5.96 13.13
C LEU A 72 0.95 -5.40 13.23
N SER A 73 0.83 -4.08 13.34
CA SER A 73 -0.46 -3.38 13.39
C SER A 73 -0.98 -3.07 11.98
N SER A 74 -2.31 -3.05 11.84
CA SER A 74 -2.96 -2.55 10.62
C SER A 74 -3.05 -1.03 10.63
N SER A 75 -2.77 -0.40 9.49
CA SER A 75 -3.25 0.95 9.22
C SER A 75 -4.69 0.92 8.70
N ASN A 76 -5.47 1.95 9.01
CA ASN A 76 -6.80 2.20 8.44
C ASN A 76 -6.74 3.09 7.17
N ILE A 77 -5.54 3.53 6.76
CA ILE A 77 -5.35 4.36 5.58
C ILE A 77 -5.15 3.47 4.35
N ALA A 78 -6.01 3.64 3.34
CA ALA A 78 -5.91 2.91 2.08
C ALA A 78 -4.72 3.44 1.23
N ARG A 79 -3.55 2.83 1.42
CA ARG A 79 -2.33 3.12 0.64
C ARG A 79 -2.40 2.42 -0.74
N MET A 80 -3.20 3.01 -1.62
CA MET A 80 -3.50 2.52 -2.98
C MET A 80 -2.44 3.00 -4.00
N TYR A 81 -2.79 3.06 -5.29
CA TYR A 81 -1.95 3.67 -6.31
C TYR A 81 -1.53 5.10 -5.94
N HIS A 82 -0.29 5.48 -6.29
CA HIS A 82 0.40 6.69 -5.82
C HIS A 82 0.65 6.79 -4.30
N SER A 83 0.60 5.68 -3.57
CA SER A 83 1.24 5.63 -2.25
C SER A 83 2.76 5.48 -2.38
N THR A 84 3.48 5.91 -1.35
CA THR A 84 4.93 5.71 -1.25
C THR A 84 5.36 5.30 0.15
N ALA A 85 6.54 4.69 0.27
CA ALA A 85 7.21 4.38 1.51
C ALA A 85 8.74 4.50 1.32
N ILE A 86 9.46 4.95 2.34
CA ILE A 86 10.92 5.11 2.31
C ILE A 86 11.52 4.89 3.70
N LEU A 87 12.69 4.24 3.74
CA LEU A 87 13.49 4.10 4.96
C LEU A 87 14.09 5.46 5.35
N LEU A 88 13.96 5.83 6.62
CA LEU A 88 14.55 7.04 7.19
C LEU A 88 15.92 6.74 7.86
N PRO A 89 16.77 7.76 8.07
CA PRO A 89 18.08 7.59 8.69
C PRO A 89 18.06 7.04 10.12
N ASP A 90 16.94 7.21 10.85
CA ASP A 90 16.74 6.65 12.18
C ASP A 90 16.27 5.18 12.18
N ALA A 91 16.23 4.56 10.99
CA ALA A 91 15.74 3.21 10.72
C ALA A 91 14.21 3.01 10.79
N SER A 92 13.42 4.09 10.98
CA SER A 92 11.96 4.02 10.82
C SER A 92 11.57 4.08 9.33
N VAL A 93 10.31 3.80 9.00
CA VAL A 93 9.82 3.88 7.61
C VAL A 93 8.71 4.92 7.51
N LEU A 94 8.94 5.96 6.70
CA LEU A 94 7.93 6.94 6.34
C LEU A 94 7.02 6.37 5.27
N ILE A 95 5.70 6.47 5.47
CA ILE A 95 4.66 6.04 4.53
C ILE A 95 3.79 7.24 4.22
N ALA A 96 3.52 7.51 2.94
CA ALA A 96 2.77 8.70 2.54
C ALA A 96 1.91 8.47 1.29
N GLY A 97 1.02 9.43 1.05
CA GLY A 97 0.15 9.48 -0.11
C GLY A 97 -0.97 8.45 -0.10
N SER A 98 -1.94 8.69 -0.97
CA SER A 98 -2.33 7.83 -2.08
C SER A 98 -3.26 8.67 -2.94
N ASN A 99 -3.26 8.44 -4.25
CA ASN A 99 -4.26 9.06 -5.11
C ASN A 99 -4.54 8.16 -6.32
N PRO A 100 -5.49 7.23 -6.21
CA PRO A 100 -5.93 6.40 -7.33
C PRO A 100 -7.03 7.12 -8.16
N ASN A 101 -6.93 8.44 -8.31
CA ASN A 101 -7.91 9.30 -9.00
C ASN A 101 -7.18 10.23 -9.99
N ILE A 102 -7.91 10.72 -11.01
CA ILE A 102 -7.36 11.56 -12.08
C ILE A 102 -6.86 12.92 -11.56
N ASP A 103 -7.60 13.48 -10.61
CA ASP A 103 -7.36 14.75 -9.94
C ASP A 103 -7.46 14.54 -8.42
N VAL A 104 -7.49 15.64 -7.66
CA VAL A 104 -7.82 15.58 -6.23
C VAL A 104 -9.28 15.17 -6.06
N GLU A 105 -9.51 14.08 -5.35
CA GLU A 105 -10.83 13.55 -5.04
C GLU A 105 -10.91 13.21 -3.54
N LEU A 106 -11.84 13.80 -2.82
CA LEU A 106 -11.98 13.64 -1.36
C LEU A 106 -13.21 12.83 -0.95
N CYS A 107 -14.08 12.52 -1.92
CA CYS A 107 -15.38 11.87 -1.72
C CYS A 107 -15.51 10.57 -2.54
N SER A 108 -14.43 9.80 -2.66
CA SER A 108 -14.44 8.47 -3.27
C SER A 108 -14.13 7.37 -2.24
N PRO A 109 -14.34 6.08 -2.57
CA PRO A 109 -13.95 4.97 -1.69
C PRO A 109 -12.46 4.97 -1.31
N TYR A 110 -11.60 5.52 -2.18
CA TYR A 110 -10.17 5.67 -1.96
C TYR A 110 -9.76 7.13 -2.28
N PRO A 111 -9.96 8.05 -1.31
CA PRO A 111 -9.72 9.47 -1.54
C PRO A 111 -8.23 9.78 -1.68
N THR A 112 -7.93 10.90 -2.33
CA THR A 112 -6.62 11.54 -2.26
C THR A 112 -6.27 11.80 -0.80
N THR A 113 -5.11 11.31 -0.35
CA THR A 113 -4.63 11.59 1.01
C THR A 113 -3.27 12.27 1.02
N TYR A 114 -3.18 13.29 1.87
CA TYR A 114 -1.95 14.01 2.23
C TYR A 114 -1.37 13.55 3.57
N THR A 115 -1.98 12.54 4.20
CA THR A 115 -1.52 12.02 5.48
C THR A 115 -0.27 11.19 5.31
N ALA A 116 0.63 11.28 6.29
CA ALA A 116 1.79 10.42 6.43
C ALA A 116 1.71 9.64 7.74
N GLU A 117 2.32 8.46 7.76
CA GLU A 117 2.47 7.60 8.93
C GLU A 117 3.93 7.16 9.03
N ILE A 118 4.40 6.89 10.25
CA ILE A 118 5.69 6.25 10.48
C ILE A 118 5.44 4.83 10.95
N PHE A 119 6.08 3.86 10.31
CA PHE A 119 6.18 2.51 10.80
C PHE A 119 7.48 2.36 11.59
N TYR A 120 7.36 1.81 12.80
CA TYR A 120 8.48 1.46 13.67
C TYR A 120 8.67 -0.05 13.64
N PRO A 121 9.73 -0.56 12.99
CA PRO A 121 10.11 -1.97 13.02
C PRO A 121 10.40 -2.48 14.45
N SER A 122 10.47 -3.79 14.63
CA SER A 122 10.59 -4.44 15.96
C SER A 122 11.88 -4.15 16.73
N TYR A 123 12.85 -3.47 16.12
CA TYR A 123 14.09 -3.06 16.77
C TYR A 123 14.03 -1.62 17.36
N PHE A 124 12.85 -0.98 17.33
CA PHE A 124 12.53 0.20 18.14
C PHE A 124 11.97 -0.23 19.50
#